data_AF-A6K1Y1-F1
#
_entry.id   AF-A6K1Y1-F1
#
_cell.length_a   1.000
_cell.length_b   1.000
_cell.length_c   1.000
_cell.angle_alpha   90.00
_cell.angle_beta   90.00
_cell.angle_gamma   90.00
#
_symmetry.space_group_name_H-M   'P 1'
#
loop_
_entity.id
_entity.type
_entity.pdbx_description
1 polymer ?
#
loop_
_entity_poly.entity_id
_entity_poly.type
_entity_poly.pdbx_seq_one_letter_code
_entity_poly.pdbx_strand_id
1 'polypeptide(L)'
;MASPSCFHSEDEDSLKGCEMYVQKHGIQQVLKECIVHLCVAKPDRPLRFLREHFEKLEKEENRQILARQKSNSQCDSHDEEISPTPPNPVVKARRRRGGVSAEVYTEEDAVSYVRKVIPKDYKTMTALAKAISKNVLFSHLDDNERRYM
;
A
#
# COMPACT_ATOMS: atom_id res chain seq x y z
N MET A 1 20.03 12.43 59.27
CA MET A 1 20.23 13.25 58.06
C MET A 1 20.65 12.30 56.95
N ALA A 2 19.71 11.89 56.10
CA ALA A 2 19.97 11.01 54.96
C ALA A 2 20.02 11.88 53.70
N SER A 3 21.19 11.98 53.10
CA SER A 3 21.37 12.67 51.82
C SER A 3 20.65 11.87 50.72
N PRO A 4 19.76 12.48 49.93
CA PRO A 4 19.27 11.85 48.71
C PRO A 4 20.32 12.01 47.61
N SER A 5 20.96 10.90 47.29
CA SER A 5 21.24 10.43 45.92
C SER A 5 21.50 11.49 44.84
N CYS A 6 22.76 11.92 44.70
CA CYS A 6 23.28 12.73 43.59
C CYS A 6 23.39 11.96 42.25
N PHE A 7 22.75 10.79 42.11
CA PHE A 7 22.88 9.89 40.96
C PHE A 7 21.60 9.82 40.09
N HIS A 8 20.66 10.75 40.23
CA HIS A 8 19.44 10.80 39.42
C HIS A 8 19.42 11.91 38.35
N SER A 9 20.29 12.92 38.47
CA SER A 9 20.25 14.11 37.61
C SER A 9 20.93 13.91 36.25
N GLU A 10 22.05 13.18 36.20
CA GLU A 10 22.80 13.00 34.95
C GLU A 10 22.06 12.11 33.94
N ASP A 11 21.32 11.11 34.43
CA ASP A 11 20.50 10.22 33.60
C ASP A 11 19.25 10.92 33.02
N GLU A 12 18.63 11.82 33.78
CA GLU A 12 17.50 12.65 33.33
C GLU A 12 17.92 13.67 32.25
N ASP A 13 19.05 14.34 32.44
CA ASP A 13 19.62 15.25 31.43
C ASP A 13 20.02 14.49 30.15
N SER A 14 20.55 13.27 30.30
CA SER A 14 20.86 12.37 29.18
C SER A 14 19.60 11.92 28.43
N LEU A 15 18.53 11.54 29.15
CA LEU A 15 17.23 11.22 28.55
C LEU A 15 16.65 12.40 27.78
N LYS A 16 16.76 13.61 28.35
CA LYS A 16 16.25 14.82 27.70
C LYS A 16 17.01 15.12 26.41
N GLY A 17 18.31 14.89 26.39
CA GLY A 17 19.13 14.97 25.17
C GLY A 17 18.67 13.98 24.09
N CYS A 18 18.39 12.73 24.46
CA CYS A 18 17.85 11.72 23.53
C CYS A 18 16.49 12.13 22.96
N GLU A 19 15.57 12.62 23.80
CA GLU A 19 14.25 13.06 23.37
C GLU A 19 14.35 14.22 22.36
N MET A 20 15.20 15.21 22.66
CA MET A 20 15.47 16.34 21.77
C MET A 20 16.05 15.89 20.43
N TYR A 21 16.97 14.92 20.42
CA TYR A 21 17.53 14.38 19.18
C TYR A 21 16.47 13.69 18.32
N VAL A 22 15.62 12.87 18.95
CA VAL A 22 14.51 12.17 18.28
C VAL A 22 13.53 13.15 17.65
N GLN A 23 13.18 14.22 18.38
CA GLN A 23 12.28 15.26 17.88
C GLN A 23 12.93 16.08 16.76
N LYS A 24 14.18 16.54 16.96
CA LYS A 24 14.92 17.37 16.01
C LYS A 24 15.09 16.69 14.65
N HIS A 25 15.38 15.39 14.65
CA HIS A 25 15.57 14.60 13.44
C HIS A 25 14.30 13.90 12.96
N GLY A 26 13.15 14.11 13.64
CA GLY A 26 11.87 13.50 13.25
C GLY A 26 11.92 11.97 13.21
N ILE A 27 12.76 11.32 14.03
CA ILE A 27 13.08 9.89 13.93
C ILE A 27 11.82 9.03 14.07
N GLN A 28 10.91 9.41 14.97
CA GLN A 28 9.62 8.71 15.14
C GLN A 28 8.79 8.69 13.86
N GLN A 29 8.74 9.81 13.13
CA GLN A 29 7.97 9.91 11.90
C GLN A 29 8.57 9.03 10.81
N VAL A 30 9.89 9.10 10.63
CA VAL A 30 10.61 8.30 9.63
C VAL A 30 10.39 6.80 9.89
N LEU A 31 10.59 6.34 11.12
CA LEU A 31 10.40 4.93 11.48
C LEU A 31 8.95 4.48 11.29
N LYS A 32 7.98 5.33 11.64
CA LYS A 32 6.55 5.05 11.45
C LYS A 32 6.21 4.87 9.97
N GLU A 33 6.70 5.74 9.10
CA GLU A 33 6.53 5.61 7.65
C GLU A 33 7.19 4.34 7.09
N CYS A 34 8.38 4.00 7.58
CA CYS A 34 9.05 2.76 7.21
C CYS A 34 8.22 1.51 7.56
N ILE A 35 7.61 1.48 8.75
CA ILE A 35 6.73 0.39 9.17
C ILE A 35 5.51 0.30 8.24
N VAL A 36 4.87 1.45 7.93
CA VAL A 36 3.75 1.49 7.00
C VAL A 36 4.14 0.91 5.64
N HIS A 37 5.30 1.32 5.10
CA HIS A 37 5.79 0.83 3.81
C HIS A 37 6.11 -0.67 3.83
N LEU A 38 6.67 -1.21 4.91
CA LEU A 38 6.85 -2.65 5.08
C LEU A 38 5.51 -3.40 5.06
N CYS A 39 4.50 -2.89 5.77
CA CYS A 39 3.19 -3.51 5.84
C CYS A 39 2.43 -3.48 4.50
N VAL A 40 2.65 -2.45 3.69
CA VAL A 40 2.06 -2.33 2.35
C VAL A 40 2.79 -3.21 1.33
N ALA A 41 4.12 -3.11 1.27
CA ALA A 41 4.91 -3.79 0.24
C ALA A 41 5.12 -5.29 0.52
N LYS A 42 5.08 -5.71 1.79
CA LYS A 42 5.32 -7.09 2.24
C LYS A 42 6.49 -7.79 1.50
N PRO A 43 7.69 -7.19 1.49
CA PRO A 43 8.82 -7.74 0.76
C PRO A 43 9.32 -9.04 1.40
N ASP A 44 9.77 -10.00 0.57
CA ASP A 44 10.36 -11.26 1.04
C ASP A 44 11.66 -11.04 1.86
N ARG A 45 12.34 -9.90 1.65
CA ARG A 45 13.58 -9.51 2.34
C ARG A 45 13.44 -8.12 2.99
N PRO A 46 12.89 -8.02 4.21
CA PRO A 46 12.58 -6.74 4.86
C PRO A 46 13.81 -5.85 5.12
N LEU A 47 14.95 -6.44 5.51
CA LEU A 47 16.18 -5.67 5.77
C LEU A 47 16.77 -5.05 4.51
N ARG A 48 16.68 -5.75 3.37
CA ARG A 48 17.14 -5.21 2.08
C ARG A 48 16.27 -4.02 1.68
N PHE A 49 14.95 -4.16 1.81
CA PHE A 49 13.99 -3.11 1.51
C PHE A 49 14.24 -1.87 2.36
N LEU A 50 14.47 -2.03 3.68
CA LEU A 50 14.77 -0.90 4.57
C LEU A 50 16.01 -0.14 4.12
N ARG A 51 17.11 -0.84 3.81
CA ARG A 51 18.35 -0.21 3.34
C ARG A 51 18.13 0.61 2.08
N GLU A 52 17.47 0.04 1.07
CA GLU A 52 17.16 0.73 -0.19
C GLU A 52 16.21 1.92 0.03
N HIS A 53 15.25 1.78 0.96
CA HIS A 53 14.30 2.83 1.31
C HIS A 53 14.99 4.03 1.98
N PHE A 54 15.84 3.78 2.98
CA PHE A 54 16.60 4.84 3.66
C PHE A 54 17.60 5.53 2.73
N GLU A 55 18.28 4.79 1.86
CA GLU A 55 19.16 5.38 0.84
C GLU A 55 18.38 6.31 -0.11
N LYS A 56 17.14 5.95 -0.46
CA LYS A 56 16.28 6.81 -1.27
C LYS A 56 15.85 8.08 -0.52
N LEU A 57 15.51 7.97 0.76
CA LEU A 57 15.16 9.11 1.60
C LEU A 57 16.33 10.10 1.71
N GLU A 58 17.54 9.61 1.95
CA GLU A 58 18.75 10.44 2.03
C GLU A 58 19.02 11.19 0.71
N LYS A 59 18.85 10.52 -0.44
CA LYS A 59 18.97 11.18 -1.76
C LYS A 59 17.93 12.29 -1.96
N GLU A 60 16.73 12.12 -1.42
CA GLU A 60 15.66 13.11 -1.54
C GLU A 60 15.89 14.31 -0.62
N GLU A 61 16.35 14.07 0.61
CA GLU A 61 16.77 15.13 1.53
C GLU A 61 17.87 16.00 0.92
N ASN A 62 18.90 15.37 0.34
CA ASN A 62 19.99 16.07 -0.35
C ASN A 62 19.49 16.92 -1.53
N ARG A 63 18.51 16.42 -2.31
CA ARG A 63 17.89 17.21 -3.39
C ARG A 63 17.15 18.43 -2.86
N GLN A 64 16.38 18.28 -1.78
CA GLN A 64 15.64 19.38 -1.18
C GLN A 64 16.56 20.46 -0.61
N ILE A 65 17.67 20.07 0.03
CA ILE A 65 18.69 21.01 0.52
C ILE A 65 19.30 21.78 -0.64
N LEU A 66 19.68 21.10 -1.73
CA LEU A 66 20.27 21.74 -2.90
C LEU A 66 19.29 22.70 -3.60
N ALA A 67 18.01 22.32 -3.67
CA ALA A 67 16.95 23.17 -4.23
C ALA A 67 16.76 24.47 -3.41
N ARG A 68 16.78 24.37 -2.08
CA ARG A 68 16.70 25.53 -1.17
C ARG A 68 17.90 26.47 -1.29
N GLN A 69 19.10 25.93 -1.52
CA GLN A 69 20.29 26.76 -1.73
C GLN A 69 20.23 27.52 -3.06
N LYS A 70 19.62 26.92 -4.10
CA LYS A 70 19.49 27.54 -5.42
C LYS A 70 18.42 28.64 -5.49
N SER A 71 17.45 28.65 -4.57
CA SER A 71 16.41 29.69 -4.49
C SER A 71 16.83 30.95 -3.72
N ASN A 72 17.98 30.92 -3.02
CA ASN A 72 18.43 32.04 -2.18
C ASN A 72 19.32 33.08 -2.89
N SER A 73 19.54 32.95 -4.21
CA SER A 73 20.46 33.79 -4.99
C SER A 73 19.79 34.65 -6.09
N GLN A 74 18.47 34.84 -6.06
CA GLN A 74 17.79 35.64 -7.08
C GLN A 74 16.67 36.47 -6.47
N CYS A 75 17.00 37.72 -6.11
CA CYS A 75 16.02 38.79 -5.95
C CYS A 75 15.79 39.48 -7.32
N ASP A 76 14.55 39.91 -7.53
CA ASP A 76 14.04 40.78 -8.59
C ASP A 76 13.59 40.13 -9.93
N SER A 77 12.28 39.87 -10.05
CA SER A 77 11.39 40.47 -11.06
C SER A 77 10.01 39.80 -11.01
N HIS A 78 8.98 40.63 -10.94
CA HIS A 78 7.56 40.32 -10.95
C HIS A 78 7.12 39.58 -12.22
N ASP A 79 6.47 38.42 -12.09
CA ASP A 79 5.43 37.96 -13.03
C ASP A 79 4.47 37.00 -12.29
N GLU A 80 3.21 37.43 -12.18
CA GLU A 80 2.09 36.60 -11.72
C GLU A 80 1.76 35.58 -12.81
N GLU A 81 2.34 34.39 -12.73
CA GLU A 81 1.82 33.21 -13.44
C GLU A 81 1.38 32.22 -12.36
N ILE A 82 0.12 32.37 -11.93
CA ILE A 82 -0.64 31.36 -11.19
C ILE A 82 -0.70 30.11 -12.07
N SER A 83 0.29 29.24 -11.90
CA SER A 83 0.20 27.86 -12.36
C SER A 83 -0.99 27.22 -11.63
N PRO A 84 -2.02 26.72 -12.34
CA PRO A 84 -3.09 26.00 -11.68
C PRO A 84 -2.46 24.77 -11.03
N THR A 85 -2.45 24.76 -9.70
CA THR A 85 -2.01 23.58 -8.95
C THR A 85 -2.83 22.40 -9.45
N PRO A 86 -2.18 21.29 -9.88
CA PRO A 86 -2.92 20.11 -10.30
C PRO A 86 -3.83 19.72 -9.14
N PRO A 87 -5.13 19.44 -9.38
CA PRO A 87 -6.06 19.16 -8.30
C PRO A 87 -5.50 17.99 -7.50
N ASN A 88 -5.13 18.28 -6.25
CA ASN A 88 -4.76 17.28 -5.26
C ASN A 88 -5.79 16.15 -5.40
N PRO A 89 -5.41 14.88 -5.61
CA PRO A 89 -6.38 13.81 -5.72
C PRO A 89 -7.10 13.77 -4.38
N VAL A 90 -8.27 14.42 -4.35
CA VAL A 90 -9.08 14.61 -3.16
C VAL A 90 -9.16 13.24 -2.54
N VAL A 91 -8.64 13.08 -1.33
CA VAL A 91 -8.70 11.82 -0.58
C VAL A 91 -10.17 11.47 -0.54
N LYS A 92 -10.63 10.62 -1.47
CA LYS A 92 -12.05 10.32 -1.63
C LYS A 92 -12.41 9.62 -0.35
N ALA A 93 -13.09 10.35 0.54
CA ALA A 93 -13.61 9.80 1.78
C ALA A 93 -14.28 8.47 1.44
N ARG A 94 -13.83 7.41 2.12
CA ARG A 94 -14.20 6.02 1.80
C ARG A 94 -15.72 5.93 1.72
N ARG A 95 -16.26 5.84 0.49
CA ARG A 95 -17.71 5.76 0.29
C ARG A 95 -18.21 4.44 0.90
N ARG A 96 -19.38 4.49 1.55
CA ARG A 96 -20.10 3.28 1.94
C ARG A 96 -20.36 2.47 0.67
N ARG A 97 -20.05 1.17 0.72
CA ARG A 97 -20.29 0.23 -0.39
C ARG A 97 -21.68 -0.35 -0.20
N GLY A 98 -22.51 -0.32 -1.24
CA GLY A 98 -23.78 -1.06 -1.27
C GLY A 98 -23.52 -2.55 -1.47
N GLY A 99 -24.41 -3.38 -0.93
CA GLY A 99 -24.44 -4.81 -1.25
C GLY A 99 -25.00 -5.06 -2.65
N VAL A 100 -24.71 -6.23 -3.21
CA VAL A 100 -25.26 -6.71 -4.48
C VAL A 100 -25.94 -8.05 -4.21
N SER A 101 -27.11 -8.27 -4.79
CA SER A 101 -27.84 -9.54 -4.72
C SER A 101 -28.08 -10.09 -6.12
N ALA A 102 -27.95 -11.40 -6.26
CA ALA A 102 -28.41 -12.13 -7.44
C ALA A 102 -29.89 -12.50 -7.31
N GLU A 103 -30.43 -13.11 -8.36
CA GLU A 103 -31.76 -13.73 -8.36
C GLU A 103 -31.81 -14.97 -7.45
N VAL A 104 -33.02 -15.32 -7.03
CA VAL A 104 -33.28 -16.50 -6.19
C VAL A 104 -33.54 -17.69 -7.10
N TYR A 105 -32.77 -18.76 -6.95
CA TYR A 105 -33.04 -20.04 -7.60
C TYR A 105 -33.85 -20.94 -6.67
N THR A 106 -34.91 -21.53 -7.20
CA THR A 106 -35.72 -22.55 -6.54
C THR A 106 -35.24 -23.97 -6.91
N GLU A 107 -35.68 -24.98 -6.17
CA GLU A 107 -35.34 -26.38 -6.48
C GLU A 107 -35.93 -26.79 -7.84
N GLU A 108 -37.10 -26.25 -8.18
CA GLU A 108 -37.78 -26.46 -9.45
C GLU A 108 -36.97 -25.88 -10.63
N ASP A 109 -36.31 -24.73 -10.44
CA ASP A 109 -35.45 -24.13 -11.47
C ASP A 109 -34.25 -25.03 -11.79
N ALA A 110 -33.62 -25.60 -10.77
CA ALA A 110 -32.47 -26.48 -10.94
C ALA A 110 -32.84 -27.78 -11.67
N VAL A 111 -34.01 -28.37 -11.35
CA VAL A 111 -34.48 -29.62 -11.96
C VAL A 111 -35.02 -29.41 -13.37
N SER A 112 -35.68 -28.29 -13.62
CA SER A 112 -36.24 -27.96 -14.94
C SER A 112 -35.19 -27.44 -15.94
N TYR A 113 -33.98 -27.10 -15.47
CA TYR A 113 -32.93 -26.56 -16.32
C TYR A 113 -32.45 -27.58 -17.37
N VAL A 114 -32.74 -27.29 -18.64
CA VAL A 114 -32.20 -28.04 -19.78
C VAL A 114 -30.84 -27.49 -20.16
N ARG A 115 -29.82 -28.28 -19.83
CA ARG A 115 -28.42 -27.95 -20.09
C ARG A 115 -28.14 -27.79 -21.59
N LYS A 116 -27.63 -26.61 -21.95
CA LYS A 116 -27.19 -26.33 -23.32
C LYS A 116 -25.87 -27.04 -23.63
N VAL A 117 -25.88 -27.92 -24.63
CA VAL A 117 -24.67 -28.63 -25.11
C VAL A 117 -24.18 -27.96 -26.39
N ILE A 118 -22.93 -27.48 -26.37
CA ILE A 118 -22.26 -26.91 -27.54
C ILE A 118 -21.09 -27.85 -27.88
N PRO A 119 -21.06 -28.44 -29.08
CA PRO A 119 -19.97 -29.33 -29.48
C PRO A 119 -18.66 -28.54 -29.59
N LYS A 120 -17.62 -29.02 -28.89
CA LYS A 120 -16.27 -28.45 -28.89
C LYS A 120 -15.28 -29.57 -29.23
N ASP A 121 -14.26 -29.24 -29.99
CA ASP A 121 -13.14 -30.14 -30.24
C ASP A 121 -12.22 -30.23 -29.02
N TYR A 122 -11.40 -31.29 -28.97
CA TYR A 122 -10.50 -31.56 -27.85
C TYR A 122 -9.49 -30.43 -27.62
N LYS A 123 -8.98 -29.80 -28.68
CA LYS A 123 -7.99 -28.72 -28.55
C LYS A 123 -8.63 -27.51 -27.89
N THR A 124 -9.82 -27.12 -28.34
CA THR A 124 -10.59 -26.02 -27.73
C THR A 124 -10.95 -26.32 -26.28
N MET A 125 -11.45 -27.51 -25.98
CA MET A 125 -11.81 -27.88 -24.60
C MET A 125 -10.61 -27.82 -23.65
N THR A 126 -9.44 -28.31 -24.09
CA THR A 126 -8.19 -28.26 -23.31
C THR A 126 -7.73 -26.82 -23.10
N ALA A 127 -7.80 -25.98 -24.15
CA ALA A 127 -7.42 -24.57 -24.07
C ALA A 127 -8.32 -23.80 -23.09
N LEU A 128 -9.64 -24.03 -23.14
CA LEU A 128 -10.60 -23.44 -22.22
C LEU A 128 -10.35 -23.88 -20.78
N ALA A 129 -10.19 -25.18 -20.54
CA ALA A 129 -9.90 -25.72 -19.22
C ALA A 129 -8.63 -25.09 -18.62
N LYS A 130 -7.58 -24.93 -19.44
CA LYS A 130 -6.35 -24.27 -19.01
C LYS A 130 -6.58 -22.78 -18.70
N ALA A 131 -7.35 -22.08 -19.53
CA ALA A 131 -7.63 -20.65 -19.37
C ALA A 131 -8.39 -20.34 -18.06
N ILE A 132 -9.33 -21.20 -17.67
CA ILE A 132 -10.14 -21.01 -16.46
C ILE A 132 -9.57 -21.70 -15.21
N SER A 133 -8.50 -22.48 -15.33
CA SER A 133 -7.94 -23.31 -14.23
C SER A 133 -7.59 -22.53 -12.96
N LYS A 134 -7.20 -21.26 -13.09
CA LYS A 134 -6.85 -20.36 -11.97
C LYS A 134 -7.99 -19.42 -11.56
N ASN A 135 -9.13 -19.45 -12.25
CA ASN A 135 -10.27 -18.60 -11.92
C ASN A 135 -11.03 -19.21 -10.72
N VAL A 136 -11.29 -18.39 -9.71
CA VAL A 136 -11.91 -18.83 -8.44
C VAL A 136 -13.30 -19.44 -8.62
N LEU A 137 -14.03 -19.06 -9.67
CA LEU A 137 -15.35 -19.60 -9.98
C LEU A 137 -15.29 -21.05 -10.52
N PHE A 138 -14.12 -21.52 -10.95
CA PHE A 138 -13.94 -22.83 -11.59
C PHE A 138 -12.90 -23.72 -10.91
N SER A 139 -12.11 -23.18 -9.97
CA SER A 139 -11.00 -23.92 -9.34
C SER A 139 -11.45 -25.12 -8.51
N HIS A 140 -12.68 -25.09 -8.01
CA HIS A 140 -13.23 -26.09 -7.08
C HIS A 140 -14.33 -26.98 -7.66
N LEU A 141 -14.67 -26.81 -8.94
CA LEU A 141 -15.62 -27.70 -9.61
C LEU A 141 -15.01 -29.10 -9.74
N ASP A 142 -15.84 -30.13 -9.62
CA ASP A 142 -15.40 -31.50 -9.93
C ASP A 142 -15.29 -31.72 -11.46
N ASP A 143 -14.78 -32.88 -11.89
CA ASP A 143 -14.59 -33.14 -13.32
C ASP A 143 -15.91 -33.20 -14.11
N ASN A 144 -17.01 -33.61 -13.48
CA ASN A 144 -18.33 -33.64 -14.10
C ASN A 144 -18.85 -32.21 -14.31
N GLU A 145 -18.75 -31.37 -13.27
CA GLU A 145 -19.10 -29.94 -13.27
C GLU A 145 -18.18 -29.10 -14.15
N ARG A 146 -16.95 -29.55 -14.46
CA ARG A 146 -16.07 -28.89 -15.44
C ARG A 146 -16.43 -29.24 -16.87
N ARG A 147 -16.79 -30.50 -17.13
CA ARG A 147 -17.39 -30.90 -18.42
C ARG A 147 -18.71 -30.18 -18.68
N TYR A 148 -19.32 -29.78 -17.57
CA TYR A 148 -20.08 -28.58 -17.28
C TYR A 148 -20.06 -27.35 -18.21
N MET A 149 -18.86 -26.96 -18.64
CA MET A 149 -18.53 -25.60 -19.08
C MET A 149 -18.00 -25.56 -20.51
#